data_AF-A0A950A4V3-F1
#
_entry.id   AF-A0A950A4V3-F1
#
_cell.length_a   1.000
_cell.length_b   1.000
_cell.length_c   1.000
_cell.angle_alpha   90.00
_cell.angle_beta   90.00
_cell.angle_gamma   90.00
#
_symmetry.space_group_name_H-M   'P 1'
#
loop_
_entity.id
_entity.type
_entity.pdbx_description
1 polymer ?
#
loop_
_entity_poly.entity_id
_entity_poly.type
_entity_poly.pdbx_seq_one_letter_code
_entity_poly.pdbx_strand_id
1 'polypeptide(L)'
;MAVVLVFQGPTVTQEAYSETVRGLTEGRRERMESRSDWPVEGLLVHAAGEGPNGFRVVDVWESEEACKRFGEVLGPHLQQAGITDQPEIYPAHAFVSA
;
A
#
# COMPACT_ATOMS: atom_id res chain seq x y z
N MET A 1 -9.24 15.49 1.79
CA MET A 1 -9.71 14.82 3.01
C MET A 1 -8.98 13.50 3.07
N ALA A 2 -8.49 13.10 4.25
CA ALA A 2 -7.72 11.86 4.35
C ALA A 2 -8.57 10.64 3.97
N VAL A 3 -7.94 9.67 3.33
CA VAL A 3 -8.58 8.40 2.94
C VAL A 3 -7.79 7.24 3.50
N VAL A 4 -8.50 6.18 3.87
CA VAL A 4 -7.93 4.90 4.25
C VAL A 4 -7.95 3.99 3.04
N LEU A 5 -6.82 3.36 2.75
CA LEU A 5 -6.72 2.25 1.83
C LEU A 5 -6.50 0.97 2.64
N VAL A 6 -7.30 -0.05 2.37
CA VAL A 6 -7.11 -1.40 2.90
C VAL A 6 -6.88 -2.34 1.74
N PHE A 7 -5.76 -3.06 1.77
CA PHE A 7 -5.47 -4.11 0.81
C PHE A 7 -5.35 -5.45 1.52
N GLN A 8 -6.26 -6.36 1.22
CA GLN A 8 -6.30 -7.71 1.78
C GLN A 8 -7.00 -8.63 0.77
N GLY A 9 -6.71 -9.92 0.83
CA GLY A 9 -7.37 -10.92 -0.01
C GLY A 9 -6.48 -12.13 -0.24
N PRO A 10 -6.99 -13.18 -0.93
CA PRO A 10 -6.27 -14.44 -1.09
C PRO A 10 -4.94 -14.31 -1.84
N THR A 11 -4.79 -13.32 -2.72
CA THR A 11 -3.55 -13.08 -3.49
C THR A 11 -2.61 -12.08 -2.82
N VAL A 12 -3.08 -11.36 -1.80
CA VAL A 12 -2.27 -10.46 -0.99
C VAL A 12 -1.55 -11.29 0.08
N THR A 13 -0.38 -11.83 -0.26
CA THR A 13 0.48 -12.56 0.69
C THR A 13 1.70 -11.73 1.08
N GLN A 14 2.39 -12.11 2.16
CA GLN A 14 3.66 -11.47 2.54
C GLN A 14 4.71 -11.55 1.43
N GLU A 15 4.75 -12.66 0.70
CA GLU A 15 5.68 -12.88 -0.41
C GLU A 15 5.35 -11.97 -1.59
N ALA A 16 4.07 -11.89 -2.00
CA ALA A 16 3.63 -11.02 -3.07
C ALA A 16 3.83 -9.53 -2.71
N TYR A 17 3.60 -9.15 -1.45
CA TYR A 17 3.93 -7.83 -0.93
C TYR A 17 5.43 -7.53 -1.05
N SER A 18 6.30 -8.46 -0.63
CA SER A 18 7.75 -8.27 -0.69
C SER A 18 8.24 -8.12 -2.13
N GLU A 19 7.70 -8.89 -3.07
CA GLU A 19 8.01 -8.73 -4.50
C GLU A 19 7.53 -7.38 -5.05
N THR A 20 6.36 -6.90 -4.62
CA THR A 20 5.88 -5.56 -4.97
C THR A 20 6.83 -4.47 -4.47
N VAL A 21 7.31 -4.58 -3.21
CA VAL A 21 8.28 -3.63 -2.64
C VAL A 21 9.60 -3.66 -3.40
N ARG A 22 10.09 -4.84 -3.78
CA ARG A 22 11.30 -4.96 -4.62
C ARG A 22 11.08 -4.27 -5.97
N GLY A 23 9.92 -4.43 -6.59
CA GLY A 23 9.56 -3.72 -7.82
C GLY A 23 9.61 -2.19 -7.67
N LEU A 24 8.95 -1.66 -6.63
CA LEU A 24 8.87 -0.22 -6.36
C LEU A 24 10.22 0.42 -6.02
N THR A 25 11.11 -0.34 -5.39
CA THR A 25 12.41 0.16 -4.91
C THR A 25 13.56 -0.20 -5.85
N GLU A 26 13.26 -0.67 -7.07
CA GLU A 26 14.26 -1.12 -8.06
C GLU A 26 15.22 -2.19 -7.49
N GLY A 27 14.68 -3.06 -6.64
CA GLY A 27 15.39 -4.15 -5.99
C GLY A 27 16.28 -3.72 -4.82
N ARG A 28 16.27 -2.43 -4.43
CA ARG A 28 17.11 -1.93 -3.32
C ARG A 28 16.61 -2.34 -1.94
N ARG A 29 15.33 -2.66 -1.79
CA ARG A 29 14.72 -2.98 -0.51
C ARG A 29 13.77 -4.17 -0.58
N GLU A 30 13.65 -4.85 0.55
CA GLU A 30 12.65 -5.90 0.80
C GLU A 30 11.46 -5.37 1.62
N ARG A 31 11.60 -4.19 2.23
CA ARG A 31 10.59 -3.55 3.07
C ARG A 31 10.57 -2.05 2.83
N MET A 32 9.38 -1.46 2.99
CA MET A 32 9.24 -0.01 3.11
C MET A 32 9.51 0.41 4.55
N GLU A 33 10.45 1.32 4.76
CA GLU A 33 10.93 1.70 6.11
C GLU A 33 10.75 3.19 6.40
N SER A 34 10.61 4.00 5.36
CA SER A 34 10.51 5.46 5.44
C SER A 34 9.54 6.00 4.40
N ARG A 35 8.95 7.17 4.66
CA ARG A 35 8.07 7.83 3.67
C ARG A 35 8.76 8.12 2.34
N SER A 36 10.07 8.36 2.36
CA SER A 36 10.88 8.57 1.15
C SER A 36 11.00 7.32 0.27
N ASP A 37 10.58 6.15 0.75
CA ASP A 37 10.54 4.94 -0.08
C ASP A 37 9.32 4.92 -1.02
N TRP A 38 8.32 5.78 -0.80
CA TRP A 38 7.18 5.91 -1.71
C TRP A 38 7.52 6.78 -2.92
N PRO A 39 7.11 6.39 -4.13
CA PRO A 39 7.40 7.13 -5.35
C PRO A 39 6.52 8.38 -5.52
N VAL A 40 5.58 8.63 -4.61
CA VAL A 40 4.66 9.76 -4.64
C VAL A 40 4.48 10.38 -3.26
N GLU A 41 4.17 11.68 -3.25
CA GLU A 41 3.85 12.43 -2.02
C GLU A 41 2.41 12.19 -1.54
N GLY A 42 2.21 12.35 -0.23
CA GLY A 42 0.89 12.36 0.42
C GLY A 42 0.56 11.12 1.26
N LEU A 43 1.50 10.20 1.45
CA LEU A 43 1.35 9.09 2.39
C LEU A 43 1.54 9.60 3.83
N LEU A 44 0.56 9.31 4.69
CA LEU A 44 0.58 9.66 6.11
C LEU A 44 0.99 8.47 6.98
N VAL A 45 0.44 7.29 6.70
CA VAL A 45 0.70 6.05 7.44
C VAL A 45 0.77 4.89 6.46
N HIS A 46 1.69 3.96 6.72
CA HIS A 46 1.72 2.64 6.11
C HIS A 46 1.91 1.59 7.20
N ALA A 47 1.13 0.53 7.16
CA ALA A 47 1.30 -0.64 7.98
C ALA A 47 0.97 -1.89 7.18
N ALA A 48 1.89 -2.85 7.17
CA ALA A 48 1.72 -4.14 6.50
C ALA A 48 2.12 -5.27 7.45
N GLY A 49 1.33 -6.35 7.47
CA GLY A 49 1.64 -7.49 8.32
C GLY A 49 0.62 -8.62 8.23
N GLU A 50 1.01 -9.76 8.81
CA GLU A 50 0.14 -10.92 8.93
C GLU A 50 -0.93 -10.70 10.00
N GLY A 51 -2.19 -10.91 9.64
CA GLY A 51 -3.32 -10.87 10.55
C GLY A 51 -4.11 -12.18 10.57
N PRO A 52 -5.17 -12.27 11.38
CA PRO A 52 -6.00 -13.48 11.47
C PRO A 52 -6.65 -13.90 10.15
N ASN A 53 -6.80 -12.98 9.20
CA ASN A 53 -7.43 -13.20 7.89
C ASN A 53 -6.41 -13.17 6.73
N GLY A 54 -5.14 -13.42 7.02
CA GLY A 54 -4.05 -13.33 6.06
C GLY A 54 -3.30 -12.00 6.11
N PHE A 55 -2.41 -11.80 5.14
CA PHE A 55 -1.61 -10.59 5.04
C PHE A 55 -2.48 -9.38 4.67
N ARG A 56 -2.20 -8.25 5.30
CA ARG A 56 -2.97 -7.03 5.13
C ARG A 56 -2.05 -5.82 5.07
N VAL A 57 -2.37 -4.91 4.16
CA VAL A 57 -1.78 -3.57 4.05
C VAL A 57 -2.83 -2.53 4.39
N VAL A 58 -2.47 -1.55 5.20
CA VAL A 58 -3.29 -0.39 5.54
C VAL A 58 -2.47 0.86 5.33
N ASP A 59 -2.96 1.72 4.44
CA ASP A 59 -2.39 3.05 4.22
C ASP A 59 -3.38 4.14 4.60
N VAL A 60 -2.86 5.27 5.04
CA VAL A 60 -3.63 6.51 5.16
C VAL A 60 -2.99 7.57 4.28
N TRP A 61 -3.79 8.17 3.41
CA TRP A 61 -3.37 9.16 2.42
C TRP A 61 -4.01 10.52 2.72
N GLU A 62 -3.33 11.61 2.39
CA GLU A 62 -3.85 12.99 2.55
C GLU A 62 -5.12 13.25 1.72
N SER A 63 -5.25 12.57 0.58
CA SER A 63 -6.38 12.67 -0.33
C SER A 63 -6.54 11.45 -1.24
N GLU A 64 -7.73 11.32 -1.84
CA GLU A 64 -8.00 10.28 -2.84
C GLU A 64 -7.11 10.45 -4.09
N GLU A 65 -6.81 11.69 -4.47
CA GLU A 65 -5.90 11.99 -5.59
C GLU A 65 -4.45 11.57 -5.29
N ALA A 66 -3.99 11.68 -4.05
CA ALA A 66 -2.68 11.16 -3.65
C ALA A 66 -2.64 9.62 -3.72
N CYS A 67 -3.67 8.98 -3.18
CA CYS A 67 -3.84 7.52 -3.25
C CYS A 67 -3.89 7.02 -4.71
N LYS A 68 -4.63 7.71 -5.59
CA LYS A 68 -4.75 7.34 -7.01
C LYS A 68 -3.43 7.45 -7.75
N ARG A 69 -2.65 8.52 -7.54
CA ARG A 69 -1.31 8.67 -8.13
C ARG A 69 -0.40 7.51 -7.74
N PHE A 70 -0.48 7.04 -6.49
CA PHE A 70 0.24 5.84 -6.08
C PHE A 70 -0.26 4.59 -6.81
N GLY A 71 -1.58 4.40 -6.89
CA GLY A 71 -2.19 3.28 -7.62
C GLY A 71 -1.74 3.16 -9.08
N GLU A 72 -1.55 4.29 -9.77
CA GLU A 72 -1.04 4.33 -11.15
C GLU A 72 0.40 3.79 -11.27
N VAL A 73 1.25 4.07 -10.26
CA VAL A 73 2.63 3.54 -10.20
C VAL A 73 2.66 2.10 -9.68
N LEU A 74 1.81 1.78 -8.72
CA LEU A 74 1.75 0.49 -8.04
C LEU A 74 1.19 -0.64 -8.93
N GLY A 75 0.19 -0.34 -9.76
CA GLY A 75 -0.56 -1.32 -10.54
C GLY A 75 0.27 -2.32 -11.38
N PRO A 76 1.31 -1.89 -12.12
CA PRO A 76 2.19 -2.80 -12.84
C PRO A 76 2.95 -3.77 -11.93
N HIS A 77 3.39 -3.31 -10.75
CA HIS A 77 4.12 -4.14 -9.79
C HIS A 77 3.22 -5.18 -9.12
N LEU A 78 1.96 -4.81 -8.81
CA LEU A 78 0.96 -5.77 -8.31
C LEU A 78 0.70 -6.90 -9.31
N GLN A 79 0.54 -6.55 -10.59
CA GLN A 79 0.35 -7.55 -11.65
C GLN A 79 1.56 -8.49 -11.77
N GLN A 80 2.78 -7.96 -11.70
CA GLN A 80 4.00 -8.76 -11.71
C GLN A 80 4.10 -9.69 -10.49
N ALA A 81 3.65 -9.23 -9.33
CA ALA A 81 3.62 -10.02 -8.10
C ALA A 81 2.43 -11.01 -8.02
N GLY A 82 1.54 -11.01 -9.02
CA GLY A 82 0.36 -11.89 -9.05
C GLY A 82 -0.79 -11.45 -8.14
N ILE A 83 -0.78 -10.22 -7.65
CA ILE A 83 -1.87 -9.67 -6.83
C ILE A 83 -3.01 -9.23 -7.77
N THR A 84 -4.20 -9.79 -7.53
CA THR A 84 -5.41 -9.53 -8.34
C THR A 84 -6.57 -8.96 -7.53
N ASP A 85 -6.46 -9.03 -6.20
CA ASP A 85 -7.40 -8.41 -5.29
C ASP A 85 -7.44 -6.89 -5.52
N GLN A 86 -8.58 -6.27 -5.26
CA GLN A 86 -8.75 -4.82 -5.35
C GLN A 86 -8.72 -4.22 -3.94
N PRO A 87 -8.05 -3.07 -3.73
CA PRO A 87 -8.09 -2.40 -2.45
C PRO A 87 -9.45 -1.75 -2.19
N GLU A 88 -9.82 -1.67 -0.92
CA GLU A 88 -10.93 -0.84 -0.44
C GLU A 88 -10.40 0.56 -0.12
N ILE A 89 -11.04 1.60 -0.65
CA ILE A 89 -10.66 3.00 -0.39
C ILE A 89 -11.89 3.74 0.13
N TYR A 90 -11.75 4.43 1.26
CA TYR A 90 -12.85 5.19 1.86
C TYR A 90 -12.35 6.40 2.66
N PRO A 91 -13.19 7.44 2.83
CA PRO A 91 -12.90 8.57 3.70
C PRO A 91 -12.56 8.17 5.13
N ALA A 92 -11.50 8.74 5.69
CA ALA A 92 -11.25 8.68 7.13
C ALA A 92 -12.21 9.65 7.83
N HIS A 93 -13.20 9.13 8.56
CA HIS A 93 -14.11 9.97 9.33
C HIS A 93 -13.39 10.76 10.44
N ALA A 94 -12.39 10.14 11.07
CA ALA A 94 -11.47 10.77 12.01
C ALA A 94 -10.06 10.22 11.78
N PHE A 95 -9.07 11.11 11.77
CA PHE A 95 -7.66 10.76 11.66
C PHE A 95 -6.85 11.60 12.63
N VAL A 96 -6.00 10.94 13.42
CA VAL A 96 -5.08 11.56 14.37
C VAL A 96 -3.71 10.95 14.14
N SER A 97 -2.70 11.80 13.87
CA SER A 97 -1.29 11.41 13.81
C SER A 97 -0.56 11.87 15.07
N ALA A 98 0.50 11.15 15.44
CA ALA A 98 1.40 11.53 16.53
C ALA A 98 2.26 12.75 16.18
#